data_AF-B0DZT8-F1
#
_entry.id   AF-B0DZT8-F1
#
_cell.length_a   1.000
_cell.length_b   1.000
_cell.length_c   1.000
_cell.angle_alpha   90.00
_cell.angle_beta   90.00
_cell.angle_gamma   90.00
#
_symmetry.space_group_name_H-M   'P 1'
#
loop_
_entity.id
_entity.type
_entity.pdbx_description
1 polymer ?
#
loop_
_entity_poly.entity_id
_entity_poly.type
_entity_poly.pdbx_seq_one_letter_code
_entity_poly.pdbx_strand_id
1 'polypeptide(L)'
;MGETLSEIPEYLIEWIKKQNVFWVASAPLSADGHVNVSPKGIEGTFHIVNSRRVWYEDLSGSGAETIAHIGENGRVTVLFNAFDGPPRIVRLYGKGTIHEIGSQEYEYLLPSSIRQPGSRAVIIIDVFKVGTVNQTCGWAVPFYAFQSHRSQLIDWAAKKERTDRICGGGSSEKGMMAWWRTRNAESLDGLPALALAQQSSPPPKVLLRSPTQTQTGLLSGYALAFMLGVAVASLVPIHAAKNPLLSSFLR
;
A
#
# COMPACT_ATOMS: atom_id res chain seq x y z
N MET A 1 -12.57 26.74 10.20
CA MET A 1 -12.39 26.28 8.79
C MET A 1 -10.95 25.82 8.66
N GLY A 2 -10.67 24.72 7.96
CA GLY A 2 -9.28 24.30 7.71
C GLY A 2 -8.52 25.34 6.89
N GLU A 3 -7.21 25.40 7.03
CA GLU A 3 -6.35 26.24 6.18
C GLU A 3 -6.21 25.58 4.81
N THR A 4 -6.20 26.37 3.75
CA THR A 4 -5.96 25.89 2.39
C THR A 4 -4.71 26.51 1.81
N LEU A 5 -3.83 25.67 1.27
CA LEU A 5 -2.59 26.07 0.62
C LEU A 5 -2.68 25.77 -0.89
N SER A 6 -1.92 26.52 -1.69
CA SER A 6 -1.86 26.33 -3.14
C SER A 6 -0.97 25.16 -3.57
N GLU A 7 -0.10 24.68 -2.68
CA GLU A 7 0.88 23.62 -2.92
C GLU A 7 1.26 22.95 -1.59
N ILE A 8 1.99 21.84 -1.68
CA ILE A 8 2.47 21.06 -0.54
C ILE A 8 3.76 21.72 -0.02
N PRO A 9 3.75 22.38 1.15
CA PRO A 9 4.97 22.96 1.73
C PRO A 9 5.91 21.85 2.24
N GLU A 10 7.19 22.15 2.32
CA GLU A 10 8.24 21.19 2.68
C GLU A 10 7.96 20.46 4.01
N TYR A 11 7.48 21.17 5.02
CA TYR A 11 7.16 20.54 6.32
C TYR A 11 6.03 19.51 6.21
N LEU A 12 5.10 19.65 5.25
CA LEU A 12 4.07 18.66 4.98
C LEU A 12 4.61 17.50 4.16
N ILE A 13 5.54 17.73 3.24
CA ILE A 13 6.22 16.66 2.50
C ILE A 13 6.90 15.70 3.48
N GLU A 14 7.68 16.23 4.41
CA GLU A 14 8.38 15.44 5.42
C GLU A 14 7.44 14.73 6.40
N TRP A 15 6.27 15.31 6.67
CA TRP A 15 5.25 14.66 7.48
C TRP A 15 4.50 13.55 6.71
N ILE A 16 4.15 13.77 5.43
CA ILE A 16 3.47 12.80 4.56
C ILE A 16 4.33 11.54 4.39
N LYS A 17 5.64 11.69 4.18
CA LYS A 17 6.58 10.57 4.02
C LYS A 17 6.61 9.61 5.22
N LYS A 18 6.21 10.07 6.41
CA LYS A 18 6.17 9.26 7.64
C LYS A 18 4.86 8.49 7.82
N GLN A 19 3.85 8.75 6.98
CA GLN A 19 2.54 8.11 7.13
C GLN A 19 2.56 6.71 6.53
N ASN A 20 2.09 5.73 7.31
CA ASN A 20 2.04 4.32 6.88
C ASN A 20 0.79 3.99 6.03
N VAL A 21 -0.17 4.92 5.97
CA VAL A 21 -1.45 4.74 5.27
C VAL A 21 -1.96 6.08 4.76
N PHE A 22 -2.60 6.03 3.61
CA PHE A 22 -3.34 7.14 3.02
C PHE A 22 -4.67 6.64 2.45
N TRP A 23 -5.60 7.54 2.23
CA TRP A 23 -6.92 7.22 1.68
C TRP A 23 -7.08 7.93 0.37
N VAL A 24 -7.62 7.23 -0.61
CA VAL A 24 -7.93 7.80 -1.92
C VAL A 24 -9.43 7.85 -2.05
N ALA A 25 -9.95 9.03 -2.32
CA ALA A 25 -11.36 9.27 -2.63
C ALA A 25 -11.52 9.67 -4.10
N SER A 26 -12.56 9.14 -4.75
CA SER A 26 -12.94 9.46 -6.13
C SER A 26 -14.45 9.33 -6.29
N ALA A 27 -15.02 9.93 -7.33
CA ALA A 27 -16.45 9.83 -7.61
C ALA A 27 -16.73 9.99 -9.11
N PRO A 28 -17.74 9.29 -9.65
CA PRO A 28 -18.18 9.46 -11.03
C PRO A 28 -18.93 10.79 -11.19
N LEU A 29 -19.21 11.18 -12.44
CA LEU A 29 -20.01 12.38 -12.75
C LEU A 29 -21.51 12.14 -12.55
N SER A 30 -21.96 10.89 -12.70
CA SER A 30 -23.37 10.54 -12.49
C SER A 30 -23.81 10.86 -11.06
N ALA A 31 -24.99 11.48 -10.94
CA ALA A 31 -25.60 11.76 -9.64
C ALA A 31 -26.03 10.49 -8.90
N ASP A 32 -26.32 9.42 -9.64
CA ASP A 32 -26.69 8.11 -9.10
C ASP A 32 -25.46 7.21 -8.85
N GLY A 33 -24.27 7.66 -9.26
CA GLY A 33 -23.03 6.91 -9.08
C GLY A 33 -22.49 7.02 -7.65
N HIS A 34 -21.63 6.08 -7.27
CA HIS A 34 -21.19 5.95 -5.88
C HIS A 34 -19.85 6.64 -5.61
N VAL A 35 -19.75 7.33 -4.46
CA VAL A 35 -18.47 7.87 -4.00
C VAL A 35 -17.61 6.73 -3.47
N ASN A 36 -16.40 6.60 -4.01
CA ASN A 36 -15.44 5.59 -3.57
C ASN A 36 -14.42 6.17 -2.59
N VAL A 37 -14.07 5.39 -1.57
CA VAL A 37 -12.94 5.64 -0.66
C VAL A 37 -12.20 4.34 -0.43
N SER A 38 -10.87 4.37 -0.54
CA SER A 38 -10.04 3.19 -0.32
C SER A 38 -8.77 3.52 0.46
N PRO A 39 -8.49 2.82 1.57
CA PRO A 39 -7.19 2.92 2.24
C PRO A 39 -6.10 2.22 1.42
N LYS A 40 -4.90 2.79 1.43
CA LYS A 40 -3.68 2.29 0.79
C LYS A 40 -2.56 2.37 1.82
N GLY A 41 -1.77 1.31 1.99
CA GLY A 41 -0.81 1.22 3.09
C GLY A 41 0.32 0.23 2.90
N ILE A 42 0.69 -0.02 1.63
CA ILE A 42 1.91 -0.76 1.32
C ILE A 42 3.06 0.26 1.28
N GLU A 43 4.12 -0.03 2.02
CA GLU A 43 5.30 0.82 2.09
C GLU A 43 5.92 1.03 0.69
N GLY A 44 6.41 2.25 0.44
CA GLY A 44 7.07 2.58 -0.82
C GLY A 44 6.14 2.64 -2.03
N THR A 45 4.82 2.79 -1.83
CA THR A 45 3.85 2.94 -2.93
C THR A 45 3.37 4.37 -3.15
N PHE A 46 3.68 5.33 -2.27
CA PHE A 46 3.31 6.74 -2.42
C PHE A 46 4.56 7.59 -2.56
N HIS A 47 4.60 8.44 -3.59
CA HIS A 47 5.77 9.21 -3.95
C HIS A 47 5.42 10.67 -4.22
N ILE A 48 6.27 11.57 -3.74
CA ILE A 48 6.14 13.02 -3.97
C ILE A 48 7.21 13.40 -5.00
N VAL A 49 6.78 13.98 -6.12
CA VAL A 49 7.69 14.46 -7.19
C VAL A 49 8.15 15.88 -6.89
N ASN A 50 7.21 16.74 -6.51
CA ASN A 50 7.44 18.12 -6.10
C ASN A 50 6.24 18.64 -5.30
N SER A 51 6.23 19.94 -4.97
CA SER A 51 5.15 20.57 -4.18
C SER A 51 3.76 20.53 -4.82
N ARG A 52 3.63 20.15 -6.10
CA ARG A 52 2.36 20.13 -6.85
C ARG A 52 2.07 18.81 -7.56
N ARG A 53 2.95 17.82 -7.43
CA ARG A 53 2.79 16.54 -8.13
C ARG A 53 3.21 15.39 -7.22
N VAL A 54 2.30 14.44 -7.10
CA VAL A 54 2.52 13.18 -6.39
C VAL A 54 2.09 12.04 -7.31
N TRP A 55 2.52 10.82 -7.01
CA TRP A 55 1.98 9.63 -7.65
C TRP A 55 1.94 8.49 -6.66
N TYR A 56 1.10 7.49 -6.94
CA TYR A 56 1.11 6.25 -6.19
C TYR A 56 0.98 5.04 -7.10
N GLU A 57 1.56 3.94 -6.65
CA GLU A 57 1.45 2.62 -7.25
C GLU A 57 0.09 2.01 -6.89
N ASP A 58 -0.78 1.82 -7.89
CA ASP A 58 -2.08 1.19 -7.69
C ASP A 58 -1.95 -0.33 -7.81
N LEU A 59 -2.06 -0.99 -6.65
CA LEU A 59 -2.06 -2.44 -6.55
C LEU A 59 -3.47 -2.99 -6.75
N SER A 60 -3.51 -4.17 -7.36
CA SER A 60 -4.75 -4.86 -7.71
C SER A 60 -5.51 -5.31 -6.49
N GLY A 61 -6.77 -4.90 -6.42
CA GLY A 61 -7.73 -5.35 -5.42
C GLY A 61 -8.98 -5.95 -6.06
N SER A 62 -10.06 -5.96 -5.27
CA SER A 62 -11.38 -6.43 -5.71
C SER A 62 -12.05 -5.51 -6.73
N GLY A 63 -11.72 -4.22 -6.75
CA GLY A 63 -12.36 -3.23 -7.62
C GLY A 63 -11.36 -2.30 -8.33
N ALA A 64 -11.88 -1.49 -9.24
CA ALA A 64 -11.12 -0.52 -10.03
C ALA A 64 -11.80 0.87 -10.11
N GLU A 65 -12.68 1.18 -9.14
CA GLU A 65 -13.43 2.44 -9.03
C GLU A 65 -12.57 3.69 -9.25
N THR A 66 -11.44 3.79 -8.56
CA THR A 66 -10.55 4.95 -8.68
C THR A 66 -10.01 5.13 -10.09
N ILE A 67 -9.66 4.04 -10.77
CA ILE A 67 -9.19 4.08 -12.16
C ILE A 67 -10.35 4.54 -13.06
N ALA A 68 -11.55 3.97 -12.91
CA ALA A 68 -12.70 4.34 -13.72
C ALA A 68 -13.11 5.81 -13.53
N HIS A 69 -13.22 6.29 -12.29
CA HIS A 69 -13.60 7.68 -11.98
C HIS A 69 -12.57 8.69 -12.49
N ILE A 70 -11.27 8.37 -12.34
CA ILE A 70 -10.20 9.23 -12.85
C ILE A 70 -10.21 9.21 -14.39
N GLY A 71 -10.43 8.05 -15.01
CA GLY A 71 -10.55 7.94 -16.47
C GLY A 71 -11.70 8.76 -17.04
N GLU A 72 -12.82 8.85 -16.31
CA GLU A 72 -13.97 9.65 -16.72
C GLU A 72 -13.73 11.16 -16.50
N ASN A 73 -13.31 11.58 -15.31
CA ASN A 73 -13.36 12.99 -14.91
C ASN A 73 -12.12 13.51 -14.19
N GLY A 74 -11.14 12.64 -13.91
CA GLY A 74 -9.87 12.99 -13.30
C GLY A 74 -9.94 13.40 -11.82
N ARG A 75 -11.11 13.46 -11.17
CA ARG A 75 -11.20 13.97 -9.79
C ARG A 75 -10.72 12.95 -8.79
N VAL A 76 -9.74 13.35 -7.98
CA VAL A 76 -9.20 12.51 -6.91
C VAL A 76 -8.79 13.36 -5.72
N THR A 77 -9.00 12.83 -4.52
CA THR A 77 -8.47 13.41 -3.27
C THR A 77 -7.67 12.36 -2.52
N VAL A 78 -6.45 12.72 -2.11
CA VAL A 78 -5.65 11.91 -1.20
C VAL A 78 -5.75 12.50 0.19
N LEU A 79 -6.12 11.69 1.17
CA LEU A 79 -6.20 12.05 2.57
C LEU A 79 -5.07 11.35 3.34
N PHE A 80 -4.48 12.09 4.27
CA PHE A 80 -3.61 11.59 5.32
C PHE A 80 -4.15 12.05 6.66
N ASN A 81 -4.03 11.23 7.68
CA ASN A 81 -4.30 11.62 9.05
C ASN A 81 -3.20 11.11 9.98
N ALA A 82 -2.89 11.92 10.98
CA ALA A 82 -2.03 11.52 12.08
C ALA A 82 -2.75 10.49 12.94
N PHE A 83 -2.07 9.38 13.22
CA PHE A 83 -2.47 8.41 14.25
C PHE A 83 -1.57 8.46 15.48
N ASP A 84 -0.46 9.18 15.38
CA ASP A 84 0.50 9.47 16.43
C ASP A 84 0.80 10.98 16.46
N GLY A 85 1.41 11.44 17.55
CA GLY A 85 1.85 12.84 17.67
C GLY A 85 0.70 13.86 17.58
N PRO A 86 0.98 15.09 17.12
CA PRO A 86 -0.03 16.14 17.03
C PRO A 86 -1.14 15.82 16.04
N PRO A 87 -2.41 16.11 16.36
CA PRO A 87 -3.55 15.82 15.51
C PRO A 87 -3.46 16.63 14.21
N ARG A 88 -3.29 15.93 13.09
CA ARG A 88 -3.15 16.54 11.76
C ARG A 88 -3.93 15.77 10.71
N ILE A 89 -4.66 16.49 9.88
CA ILE A 89 -5.34 15.94 8.71
C ILE A 89 -4.91 16.75 7.49
N VAL A 90 -4.43 16.07 6.44
CA VAL A 90 -4.02 16.69 5.18
C VAL A 90 -4.80 16.07 4.04
N ARG A 91 -5.39 16.92 3.19
CA ARG A 91 -6.08 16.53 1.96
C ARG A 91 -5.38 17.15 0.78
N LEU A 92 -4.96 16.33 -0.17
CA LEU A 92 -4.43 16.74 -1.46
C LEU A 92 -5.56 16.64 -2.47
N TYR A 93 -6.09 17.77 -2.91
CA TYR A 93 -7.08 17.83 -3.98
C TYR A 93 -6.35 17.98 -5.31
N GLY A 94 -6.60 17.07 -6.24
CA GLY A 94 -5.88 17.03 -7.49
C GLY A 94 -6.67 16.48 -8.66
N LYS A 95 -6.03 16.55 -9.83
CA LYS A 95 -6.45 15.85 -11.04
C LYS A 95 -5.54 14.65 -11.26
N GLY A 96 -6.15 13.48 -11.38
CA GLY A 96 -5.48 12.22 -11.61
C GLY A 96 -5.25 11.95 -13.10
N THR A 97 -4.13 11.32 -13.40
CA THR A 97 -3.82 10.71 -14.70
C THR A 97 -3.35 9.28 -14.45
N ILE A 98 -3.77 8.36 -15.30
CA ILE A 98 -3.53 6.92 -15.13
C ILE A 98 -2.56 6.47 -16.20
N HIS A 99 -1.50 5.78 -15.77
CA HIS A 99 -0.60 5.06 -16.65
C HIS A 99 -0.68 3.59 -16.29
N GLU A 100 -1.27 2.77 -17.16
CA GLU A 100 -1.40 1.33 -16.94
C GLU A 100 -0.08 0.60 -17.16
N ILE A 101 0.05 -0.57 -16.55
CA ILE A 101 1.19 -1.46 -16.76
C ILE A 101 1.40 -1.75 -18.25
N GLY A 102 2.66 -1.69 -18.71
CA GLY A 102 3.02 -1.83 -20.11
C GLY A 102 3.00 -0.54 -20.94
N SER A 103 2.52 0.59 -20.38
CA SER A 103 2.75 1.91 -20.96
C SER A 103 4.19 2.40 -20.71
N GLN A 104 4.69 3.31 -21.56
CA GLN A 104 6.05 3.84 -21.45
C GLN A 104 6.24 4.65 -20.17
N GLU A 105 5.24 5.44 -19.79
CA GLU A 105 5.26 6.28 -18.59
C GLU A 105 5.25 5.43 -17.31
N TYR A 106 4.49 4.33 -17.33
CA TYR A 106 4.50 3.36 -16.23
C TYR A 106 5.89 2.74 -16.05
N GLU A 107 6.50 2.21 -17.12
CA GLU A 107 7.82 1.58 -17.03
C GLU A 107 8.93 2.56 -16.68
N TYR A 108 8.80 3.84 -17.06
CA TYR A 108 9.72 4.89 -16.67
C TYR A 108 9.68 5.19 -15.17
N LEU A 109 8.48 5.31 -14.58
CA LEU A 109 8.31 5.62 -13.16
C LEU A 109 8.53 4.40 -12.27
N LEU A 110 8.09 3.24 -12.73
CA LEU A 110 7.98 2.03 -11.93
C LEU A 110 8.46 0.81 -12.74
N PRO A 111 9.77 0.71 -13.02
CA PRO A 111 10.32 -0.42 -13.75
C PRO A 111 10.12 -1.73 -12.99
N SER A 112 10.10 -2.82 -13.73
CA SER A 112 9.92 -4.19 -13.22
C SER A 112 10.80 -4.59 -12.02
N SER A 113 11.97 -3.97 -11.84
CA SER A 113 12.89 -4.26 -10.73
C SER A 113 12.40 -3.78 -9.37
N ILE A 114 11.59 -2.71 -9.33
CA ILE A 114 11.09 -2.09 -8.10
C ILE A 114 9.57 -2.23 -7.93
N ARG A 115 8.85 -2.52 -9.01
CA ARG A 115 7.40 -2.76 -9.02
C ARG A 115 6.98 -3.83 -8.02
N GLN A 116 5.91 -3.58 -7.28
CA GLN A 116 5.30 -4.58 -6.41
C GLN A 116 4.46 -5.59 -7.20
N PRO A 117 4.35 -6.85 -6.73
CA PRO A 117 3.43 -7.82 -7.30
C PRO A 117 1.98 -7.31 -7.32
N GLY A 118 1.29 -7.48 -8.44
CA GLY A 118 -0.08 -7.05 -8.63
C GLY A 118 -0.24 -5.57 -8.90
N SER A 119 0.83 -4.83 -9.13
CA SER A 119 0.75 -3.47 -9.64
C SER A 119 0.15 -3.46 -11.04
N ARG A 120 -0.88 -2.64 -11.22
CA ARG A 120 -1.67 -2.56 -12.47
C ARG A 120 -1.61 -1.18 -13.11
N ALA A 121 -1.37 -0.12 -12.34
CA ALA A 121 -1.25 1.24 -12.84
C ALA A 121 -0.43 2.11 -11.89
N VAL A 122 0.13 3.18 -12.43
CA VAL A 122 0.63 4.34 -11.68
C VAL A 122 -0.39 5.46 -11.83
N ILE A 123 -0.83 6.02 -10.71
CA ILE A 123 -1.77 7.15 -10.69
C ILE A 123 -0.99 8.39 -10.30
N ILE A 124 -0.77 9.27 -11.27
CA ILE A 124 -0.18 10.59 -11.07
C ILE A 124 -1.27 11.56 -10.67
N ILE A 125 -1.01 12.44 -9.72
CA ILE A 125 -1.95 13.43 -9.24
C ILE A 125 -1.28 14.81 -9.30
N ASP A 126 -1.84 15.67 -10.14
CA ASP A 126 -1.53 17.10 -10.17
C ASP A 126 -2.35 17.81 -9.09
N VAL A 127 -1.68 18.20 -8.01
CA VAL A 127 -2.27 18.82 -6.82
C VAL A 127 -2.47 20.31 -7.06
N PHE A 128 -3.73 20.75 -7.05
CA PHE A 128 -4.08 22.17 -7.20
C PHE A 128 -4.44 22.84 -5.88
N LYS A 129 -4.75 22.06 -4.84
CA LYS A 129 -5.08 22.58 -3.52
C LYS A 129 -4.76 21.58 -2.42
N VAL A 130 -4.23 22.09 -1.31
CA VAL A 130 -3.99 21.32 -0.10
C VAL A 130 -4.88 21.85 1.00
N GLY A 131 -5.74 21.01 1.58
CA GLY A 131 -6.51 21.34 2.77
C GLY A 131 -5.84 20.75 4.00
N THR A 132 -5.49 21.59 4.97
CA THR A 132 -4.91 21.13 6.25
C THR A 132 -5.79 21.51 7.42
N VAL A 133 -5.96 20.57 8.36
CA VAL A 133 -6.65 20.81 9.63
C VAL A 133 -5.74 20.33 10.75
N ASN A 134 -5.18 21.29 11.49
CA ASN A 134 -4.21 21.04 12.55
C ASN A 134 -4.80 21.10 13.97
N GLN A 135 -6.09 21.43 14.11
CA GLN A 135 -6.67 21.72 15.43
C GLN A 135 -8.05 21.05 15.59
N THR A 136 -9.14 21.59 15.04
CA THR A 136 -10.48 21.17 15.50
C THR A 136 -10.98 19.80 15.03
N CYS A 137 -10.68 19.35 13.80
CA CYS A 137 -11.18 18.05 13.31
C CYS A 137 -10.32 16.84 13.73
N GLY A 138 -9.06 17.08 14.10
CA GLY A 138 -8.13 16.01 14.46
C GLY A 138 -8.21 15.60 15.94
N TRP A 139 -8.77 16.45 16.82
CA TRP A 139 -8.86 16.16 18.27
C TRP A 139 -9.70 14.94 18.61
N ALA A 140 -10.68 14.61 17.76
CA ALA A 140 -11.50 13.42 17.93
C ALA A 140 -10.91 12.17 17.27
N VAL A 141 -9.81 12.30 16.49
CA VAL A 141 -9.15 11.15 15.88
C VAL A 141 -8.33 10.45 16.97
N PRO A 142 -8.63 9.18 17.30
CA PRO A 142 -7.93 8.49 18.37
C PRO A 142 -6.49 8.14 17.96
N PHE A 143 -5.64 8.00 18.96
CA PHE A 143 -4.29 7.47 18.78
C PHE A 143 -4.34 5.99 18.38
N TYR A 144 -3.47 5.59 17.46
CA TYR A 144 -3.18 4.20 17.15
C TYR A 144 -1.68 3.96 17.13
N ALA A 145 -1.27 2.81 17.66
CA ALA A 145 0.10 2.34 17.54
C ALA A 145 0.24 1.50 16.26
N PHE A 146 1.16 1.88 15.37
CA PHE A 146 1.53 1.05 14.24
C PHE A 146 2.25 -0.22 14.73
N GLN A 147 1.80 -1.38 14.25
CA GLN A 147 2.39 -2.67 14.60
C GLN A 147 3.26 -3.21 13.46
N SER A 148 2.68 -3.38 12.27
CA SER A 148 3.37 -3.88 11.07
C SER A 148 2.49 -3.74 9.82
N HIS A 149 3.12 -3.87 8.65
CA HIS A 149 2.40 -3.98 7.37
C HIS A 149 1.85 -5.40 7.14
N ARG A 150 0.72 -5.48 6.44
CA ARG A 150 0.09 -6.71 5.98
C ARG A 150 0.73 -7.21 4.68
N SER A 151 1.07 -8.50 4.60
CA SER A 151 1.66 -9.11 3.39
C SER A 151 0.64 -9.73 2.43
N GLN A 152 -0.60 -9.98 2.89
CA GLN A 152 -1.57 -10.84 2.18
C GLN A 152 -1.84 -10.42 0.75
N LEU A 153 -1.92 -9.10 0.48
CA LEU A 153 -2.16 -8.56 -0.85
C LEU A 153 -1.01 -8.89 -1.81
N ILE A 154 0.22 -8.66 -1.35
CA ILE A 154 1.45 -8.90 -2.11
C ILE A 154 1.64 -10.39 -2.36
N ASP A 155 1.45 -11.23 -1.33
CA ASP A 155 1.59 -12.68 -1.42
C ASP A 155 0.56 -13.29 -2.40
N TRP A 156 -0.69 -12.85 -2.31
CA TRP A 156 -1.76 -13.24 -3.23
C TRP A 156 -1.44 -12.84 -4.67
N ALA A 157 -0.98 -11.61 -4.88
CA ALA A 157 -0.64 -11.10 -6.19
C ALA A 157 0.58 -11.84 -6.79
N ALA A 158 1.62 -12.05 -6.00
CA ALA A 158 2.82 -12.78 -6.41
C ALA A 158 2.50 -14.23 -6.82
N LYS A 159 1.58 -14.90 -6.10
CA LYS A 159 1.11 -16.24 -6.47
C LYS A 159 0.42 -16.23 -7.83
N LYS A 160 -0.47 -15.28 -8.09
CA LYS A 160 -1.17 -15.13 -9.37
C LYS A 160 -0.23 -14.83 -10.53
N GLU A 161 0.69 -13.89 -10.35
CA GLU A 161 1.71 -13.57 -11.35
C GLU A 161 2.63 -14.77 -11.63
N ARG A 162 2.97 -15.56 -10.61
CA ARG A 162 3.73 -16.80 -10.81
C ARG A 162 2.96 -17.78 -11.70
N THR A 163 1.65 -17.91 -11.51
CA THR A 163 0.80 -18.74 -12.36
C THR A 163 0.84 -18.28 -13.82
N ASP A 164 0.78 -16.97 -14.07
CA ASP A 164 0.90 -16.43 -15.44
C ASP A 164 2.26 -16.76 -16.09
N ARG A 165 3.35 -16.72 -15.32
CA ARG A 165 4.70 -17.08 -15.82
C ARG A 165 4.82 -18.55 -16.20
N ILE A 166 4.29 -19.45 -15.35
CA ILE A 166 4.35 -20.90 -15.59
C ILE A 166 3.58 -21.27 -16.85
N CYS A 167 2.46 -20.59 -17.14
CA CYS A 167 1.67 -20.80 -18.35
C CYS A 167 2.25 -20.13 -19.62
N GLY A 168 3.53 -19.76 -19.62
CA GLY A 168 4.21 -19.20 -20.80
C GLY A 168 3.80 -17.77 -21.15
N GLY A 169 3.29 -16.99 -20.18
CA GLY A 169 2.80 -15.64 -20.42
C GLY A 169 1.40 -15.59 -21.06
N GLY A 170 0.79 -16.74 -21.32
CA GLY A 170 -0.64 -16.85 -21.62
C GLY A 170 -1.46 -16.65 -20.35
N SER A 171 -2.58 -15.93 -20.47
CA SER A 171 -3.53 -15.69 -19.38
C SER A 171 -4.05 -17.02 -18.82
N SER A 172 -3.47 -17.48 -17.72
CA SER A 172 -4.08 -18.56 -16.94
C SER A 172 -5.41 -18.06 -16.39
N GLU A 173 -6.46 -18.87 -16.41
CA GLU A 173 -7.74 -18.52 -15.77
C GLU A 173 -7.57 -18.14 -14.29
N LYS A 174 -6.52 -18.65 -13.64
CA LYS A 174 -6.20 -18.38 -12.23
C LYS A 174 -5.15 -17.28 -12.05
N GLY A 175 -4.63 -16.73 -13.14
CA GLY A 175 -3.61 -15.70 -13.20
C GLY A 175 -4.05 -14.33 -12.69
N MET A 176 -3.12 -13.37 -12.78
CA MET A 176 -3.38 -11.95 -12.53
C MET A 176 -4.06 -11.32 -13.74
N MET A 177 -3.65 -11.67 -14.96
CA MET A 177 -4.27 -11.15 -16.18
C MET A 177 -5.76 -11.50 -16.26
N ALA A 178 -6.12 -12.76 -15.98
CA ALA A 178 -7.52 -13.17 -15.92
C ALA A 178 -8.29 -12.46 -14.80
N TRP A 179 -7.63 -12.15 -13.68
CA TRP A 179 -8.24 -11.37 -12.60
C TRP A 179 -8.58 -9.96 -13.08
N TRP A 180 -7.67 -9.28 -13.77
CA TRP A 180 -7.93 -7.94 -14.30
C TRP A 180 -9.09 -7.93 -15.29
N ARG A 181 -9.10 -8.87 -16.24
CA ARG A 181 -10.17 -9.04 -17.23
C ARG A 181 -11.55 -9.25 -16.62
N THR A 182 -11.62 -10.05 -15.55
CA THR A 182 -12.90 -10.46 -14.97
C THR A 182 -13.38 -9.59 -13.80
N ARG A 183 -12.46 -8.92 -13.09
CA ARG A 183 -12.77 -8.19 -11.85
C ARG A 183 -12.41 -6.71 -11.88
N ASN A 184 -11.58 -6.26 -12.82
CA ASN A 184 -11.08 -4.88 -12.85
C ASN A 184 -11.24 -4.20 -14.23
N ALA A 185 -12.03 -4.79 -15.14
CA ALA A 185 -12.33 -4.21 -16.42
C ALA A 185 -13.32 -3.03 -16.31
N GLU A 186 -14.23 -3.09 -15.34
CA GLU A 186 -15.29 -2.11 -15.10
C GLU A 186 -15.43 -1.79 -13.61
N SER A 187 -15.99 -0.62 -13.31
CA SER A 187 -16.44 -0.23 -11.98
C SER A 187 -17.79 -0.84 -11.62
N LEU A 188 -18.20 -0.72 -10.35
CA LEU A 188 -19.53 -1.09 -9.89
C LEU A 188 -20.64 -0.30 -10.59
N ASP A 189 -20.33 0.93 -11.00
CA ASP A 189 -21.24 1.81 -11.75
C ASP A 189 -21.18 1.57 -13.28
N GLY A 190 -20.47 0.53 -13.73
CA GLY A 190 -20.36 0.15 -15.14
C GLY A 190 -19.44 1.04 -15.98
N LEU A 191 -18.58 1.85 -15.35
CA LEU A 191 -17.60 2.67 -16.06
C LEU A 191 -16.38 1.82 -16.44
N PRO A 192 -15.79 2.02 -17.64
CA PRO A 192 -14.58 1.33 -18.03
C PRO A 192 -13.42 1.71 -17.10
N ALA A 193 -12.63 0.72 -16.68
CA ALA A 193 -11.50 0.90 -15.77
C ALA A 193 -10.16 0.60 -16.44
N LEU A 194 -9.67 -0.64 -16.37
CA LEU A 194 -8.41 -1.02 -17.02
C LEU A 194 -8.61 -1.30 -18.51
N ALA A 195 -7.98 -0.52 -19.39
CA ALA A 195 -7.98 -0.77 -20.81
C ALA A 195 -7.22 -2.06 -21.17
N LEU A 196 -6.14 -2.38 -20.46
CA LEU A 196 -5.40 -3.64 -20.64
C LEU A 196 -6.27 -4.88 -20.37
N ALA A 197 -7.25 -4.75 -19.46
CA ALA A 197 -8.22 -5.79 -19.16
C ALA A 197 -9.25 -6.00 -20.30
N GLN A 198 -9.36 -5.03 -21.21
CA GLN A 198 -10.29 -5.09 -22.35
C GLN A 198 -9.62 -5.62 -23.63
N GLN A 199 -8.29 -5.72 -23.66
CA GLN A 199 -7.56 -6.20 -24.83
C GLN A 199 -7.57 -7.74 -24.94
N SER A 200 -7.94 -8.21 -26.13
CA SER A 200 -8.01 -9.63 -26.55
C SER A 200 -6.65 -10.23 -26.94
N SER A 201 -5.64 -9.39 -27.21
CA SER A 201 -4.27 -9.80 -27.52
C SER A 201 -3.48 -10.11 -26.23
N PRO A 202 -2.42 -10.94 -26.29
CA PRO A 202 -1.53 -11.10 -25.16
C PRO A 202 -0.95 -9.72 -24.81
N PRO A 203 -0.97 -9.32 -23.52
CA PRO A 203 -0.41 -8.04 -23.12
C PRO A 203 1.07 -7.96 -23.54
N PRO A 204 1.65 -6.76 -23.70
CA PRO A 204 3.09 -6.62 -23.81
C PRO A 204 3.75 -7.45 -22.71
N LYS A 205 4.86 -8.14 -23.01
CA LYS A 205 5.58 -9.00 -22.05
C LYS A 205 5.77 -8.22 -20.75
N VAL A 206 4.87 -8.41 -19.79
CA VAL A 206 5.01 -7.84 -18.47
C VAL A 206 6.23 -8.56 -17.92
N LEU A 207 7.33 -7.83 -17.78
CA LEU A 207 8.53 -8.35 -17.15
C LEU A 207 8.21 -8.48 -15.66
N LEU A 208 7.52 -9.57 -15.32
CA LEU A 208 7.14 -9.89 -13.98
C LEU A 208 8.43 -10.18 -13.20
N ARG A 209 8.73 -9.36 -12.18
CA ARG A 209 9.94 -9.43 -11.34
C ARG A 209 10.42 -10.87 -11.14
N SER A 210 11.60 -11.21 -11.66
CA SER A 210 12.33 -12.42 -11.28
C SER A 210 12.44 -12.43 -9.76
N PRO A 211 12.15 -13.54 -9.05
CA PRO A 211 12.43 -13.60 -7.63
C PRO A 211 13.95 -13.42 -7.47
N THR A 212 14.38 -12.22 -7.09
CA THR A 212 15.70 -12.05 -6.50
C THR A 212 15.70 -12.92 -5.26
N GLN A 213 16.67 -13.83 -5.20
CA GLN A 213 16.89 -14.75 -4.08
C GLN A 213 16.59 -14.01 -2.77
N THR A 214 15.47 -14.37 -2.15
CA THR A 214 15.23 -14.07 -0.74
C THR A 214 16.46 -14.48 0.02
N GLN A 215 16.92 -13.61 0.91
CA GLN A 215 17.97 -13.87 1.90
C GLN A 215 17.71 -15.20 2.61
N THR A 216 18.20 -16.30 2.05
CA THR A 216 18.35 -17.60 2.72
C THR A 216 19.62 -17.59 3.58
N GLY A 217 19.84 -16.50 4.32
CA GLY A 217 21.09 -16.23 5.03
C GLY A 217 20.96 -15.91 6.51
N LEU A 218 19.75 -15.73 7.06
CA LEU A 218 19.61 -15.37 8.48
C LEU A 218 18.82 -16.35 9.37
N LEU A 219 18.12 -17.33 8.78
CA LEU A 219 17.33 -18.29 9.57
C LEU A 219 18.12 -19.56 9.96
N SER A 220 19.33 -19.78 9.45
CA SER A 220 20.15 -20.95 9.85
C SER A 220 20.97 -20.73 11.12
N GLY A 221 21.22 -19.48 11.54
CA GLY A 221 22.03 -19.17 12.73
C GLY A 221 21.25 -19.24 14.04
N TYR A 222 20.00 -18.76 14.06
CA TYR A 222 19.21 -18.68 15.30
C TYR A 222 18.63 -20.03 15.73
N ALA A 223 18.30 -20.92 14.79
CA ALA A 223 17.81 -22.26 15.11
C ALA A 223 18.89 -23.15 15.75
N LEU A 224 20.18 -22.93 15.45
CA LEU A 224 21.27 -23.71 16.03
C LEU A 224 21.65 -23.23 17.44
N ALA A 225 21.56 -21.91 17.69
CA ALA A 225 21.82 -21.34 19.01
C ALA A 225 20.78 -21.75 20.06
N PHE A 226 19.52 -21.93 19.67
CA PHE A 226 18.45 -22.33 20.60
C PHE A 226 18.54 -23.81 21.02
N MET A 227 19.05 -24.69 20.15
CA MET A 227 19.25 -26.10 20.48
C MET A 227 20.47 -26.35 21.39
N LEU A 228 21.51 -25.51 21.29
CA LEU A 228 22.69 -25.59 22.17
C LEU A 228 22.46 -24.95 23.55
N GLY A 229 21.67 -23.88 23.64
CA GLY A 229 21.38 -23.19 24.90
C GLY A 229 20.54 -23.99 25.89
N VAL A 230 19.66 -24.88 25.40
CA VAL A 230 18.80 -25.71 26.25
C VAL A 230 19.56 -26.90 26.86
N ALA A 231 20.64 -27.37 26.23
CA ALA A 231 21.43 -28.50 26.75
C ALA A 231 22.35 -28.13 27.93
N VAL A 232 22.72 -26.86 28.10
CA VAL A 232 23.66 -26.42 29.15
C VAL A 232 22.96 -26.05 30.47
N ALA A 233 21.65 -25.76 30.45
CA ALA A 233 20.91 -25.33 31.64
C ALA A 233 20.50 -26.47 32.59
N SER A 234 20.74 -27.74 32.25
CA SER A 234 20.33 -28.91 33.06
C SER A 234 21.42 -29.51 33.95
N LEU A 235 22.57 -28.84 34.15
CA LEU A 235 23.68 -29.36 34.97
C LEU A 235 24.24 -28.33 35.97
N VAL A 236 23.38 -27.74 36.80
CA VAL A 236 23.84 -27.05 38.02
C VAL A 236 23.19 -27.72 39.24
N PRO A 237 23.96 -28.38 40.13
CA PRO A 237 23.41 -28.96 41.35
C PRO A 237 23.06 -27.87 42.36
N ILE A 238 21.83 -27.95 42.88
CA ILE A 238 21.30 -27.12 43.96
C ILE A 238 22.06 -27.46 45.24
N HIS A 239 22.93 -26.55 45.71
CA HIS A 239 23.40 -26.56 47.09
C HIS A 239 22.55 -25.60 47.92
N ALA A 240 21.84 -26.17 48.87
CA ALA A 240 20.97 -25.47 49.82
C ALA A 240 21.79 -24.59 50.77
N ALA A 241 21.38 -23.33 50.92
CA ALA A 241 21.75 -22.50 52.07
C ALA A 241 20.48 -21.86 52.64
N LYS A 242 20.17 -22.24 53.88
CA LYS A 242 19.15 -21.65 54.75
C LYS A 242 19.58 -20.23 55.14
N ASN A 243 18.70 -19.23 55.05
CA ASN A 243 18.07 -18.65 56.24
C ASN A 243 17.12 -17.47 55.90
N PRO A 244 16.15 -17.18 56.81
CA PRO A 244 14.93 -16.45 56.56
C PRO A 244 15.12 -14.96 56.82
N LEU A 245 14.26 -14.12 56.23
CA LEU A 245 13.69 -12.91 56.84
C LEU A 245 12.69 -12.31 55.84
N LEU A 246 11.64 -11.68 56.39
CA LEU A 246 10.56 -10.93 55.71
C LEU A 246 9.31 -11.74 55.34
N SER A 247 8.67 -12.26 56.39
CA SER A 247 7.22 -12.24 56.48
C SER A 247 6.71 -10.82 56.83
N SER A 248 5.51 -10.50 56.33
CA SER A 248 4.60 -9.40 56.71
C SER A 248 4.52 -8.25 55.70
N PHE A 249 3.40 -8.20 54.97
CA PHE A 249 2.55 -7.02 54.76
C PHE A 249 1.39 -7.41 53.82
N LEU A 250 0.36 -8.03 54.39
CA LEU A 250 -1.01 -8.03 53.86
C LEU A 250 -1.98 -7.98 55.05
N ARG A 251 -2.35 -6.76 55.43
CA ARG A 251 -3.67 -6.34 55.92
C ARG A 251 -3.81 -4.85 55.66
#